data_AF-A0AAV5K458-F1
#
_entry.id   AF-A0AAV5K458-F1
#
_cell.length_a   1.000
_cell.length_b   1.000
_cell.length_c   1.000
_cell.angle_alpha   90.00
_cell.angle_beta   90.00
_cell.angle_gamma   90.00
#
_symmetry.space_group_name_H-M   'P 1'
#
loop_
_entity.id
_entity.type
_entity.pdbx_description
1 polymer ?
#
loop_
_entity_poly.entity_id
_entity_poly.type
_entity_poly.pdbx_seq_one_letter_code
_entity_poly.pdbx_strand_id
1 'polypeptide(L)'
;MTRHKSTVAEFLSKNFDWFFEEYNSKLLESSSYITRRHAIKLLGDMLLDRTNSAVMVRYVSSVDNMRILMNLLRDSNKTIKLETFHVFKLFVANQNKPPEIISVLVTNRSKLLRFLGEFNIEKEDDQFEADKLQIIEEIATLELKDRPDQDSNNFDSPS
;
A
#
# COMPACT_ATOMS: atom_id res chain seq x y z
N MET A 1 8.65 25.55 4.80
CA MET A 1 9.45 24.89 5.87
C MET A 1 10.01 23.57 5.33
N THR A 2 11.10 23.60 4.56
CA THR A 2 11.64 22.40 3.86
C THR A 2 13.18 22.37 3.86
N ARG A 3 13.83 22.92 4.91
CA ARG A 3 15.29 23.10 4.95
C ARG A 3 16.11 21.84 5.30
N HIS A 4 15.48 20.70 5.58
CA HIS A 4 16.20 19.49 6.03
C HIS A 4 15.63 18.17 5.46
N LYS A 5 15.33 18.11 4.15
CA LYS A 5 14.78 16.88 3.55
C LYS A 5 15.66 15.64 3.77
N SER A 6 16.98 15.78 3.75
CA SER A 6 17.91 14.68 4.07
C SER A 6 17.78 14.22 5.53
N THR A 7 17.59 15.15 6.47
CA THR A 7 17.40 14.83 7.89
C THR A 7 16.06 14.16 8.17
N VAL A 8 15.00 14.54 7.44
CA VAL A 8 13.67 13.90 7.58
C VAL A 8 13.72 12.46 7.08
N ALA A 9 14.32 12.21 5.92
CA ALA A 9 14.49 10.87 5.38
C ALA A 9 15.32 9.98 6.31
N GLU A 10 16.41 10.51 6.85
CA GLU A 10 17.25 9.82 7.83
C GLU A 10 16.48 9.53 9.14
N PHE A 11 15.73 10.52 9.64
CA PHE A 11 14.89 10.35 10.83
C PHE A 11 13.84 9.26 10.64
N LEU A 12 13.08 9.29 9.56
CA LEU A 12 12.05 8.29 9.27
C LEU A 12 12.64 6.90 9.09
N SER A 13 13.82 6.80 8.45
CA SER A 13 14.49 5.51 8.26
C SER A 13 14.99 4.93 9.58
N LYS A 14 15.60 5.76 10.44
CA LYS A 14 16.15 5.33 11.74
C LYS A 14 15.07 4.99 12.77
N ASN A 15 13.93 5.67 12.71
CA ASN A 15 12.86 5.55 13.70
C ASN A 15 11.61 4.86 13.16
N PHE A 16 11.73 4.13 12.04
CA PHE A 16 10.60 3.64 11.25
C PHE A 16 9.56 2.90 12.09
N ASP A 17 9.98 1.91 12.88
CA ASP A 17 9.05 0.99 13.57
C ASP A 17 8.18 1.75 14.56
N TRP A 18 8.80 2.42 15.54
CA TRP A 18 8.08 3.24 16.51
C TRP A 18 7.26 4.36 15.85
N PHE A 19 7.84 5.06 14.86
CA PHE A 19 7.17 6.19 14.23
C PHE A 19 5.90 5.74 13.53
N PHE A 20 5.96 4.70 12.69
CA PHE A 20 4.79 4.24 11.95
C PHE A 20 3.81 3.45 12.80
N GLU A 21 4.26 2.75 13.84
CA GLU A 21 3.35 2.16 14.84
C GLU A 21 2.47 3.23 15.50
N GLU A 22 3.09 4.31 15.99
CA GLU A 22 2.39 5.44 16.61
C GLU A 22 1.56 6.24 15.59
N TYR A 23 2.10 6.50 14.40
CA TYR A 23 1.42 7.21 13.33
C TYR A 23 0.14 6.48 12.90
N ASN A 24 0.25 5.17 12.68
CA ASN A 24 -0.87 4.35 12.25
C ASN A 24 -1.96 4.29 13.32
N SER A 25 -1.60 3.89 14.54
CA SER A 25 -2.55 3.66 15.64
C SER A 25 -3.21 4.96 16.14
N LYS A 26 -2.45 6.07 16.22
CA LYS A 26 -2.97 7.32 16.78
C LYS A 26 -3.59 8.25 15.74
N LEU A 27 -3.12 8.21 14.49
CA LEU A 27 -3.53 9.18 13.47
C LEU A 27 -4.40 8.54 12.39
N LEU A 28 -3.95 7.45 11.76
CA LEU A 28 -4.73 6.79 10.70
C LEU A 28 -5.99 6.11 11.24
N GLU A 29 -5.90 5.54 12.43
CA GLU A 29 -7.02 4.87 13.11
C GLU A 29 -7.78 5.80 14.08
N SER A 30 -7.45 7.10 14.09
CA SER A 30 -8.13 8.09 14.94
C SER A 30 -9.64 8.11 14.71
N SER A 31 -10.44 8.28 15.76
CA SER A 31 -11.88 8.51 15.60
C SER A 31 -12.20 9.87 14.95
N SER A 32 -11.27 10.82 15.00
CA SER A 32 -11.40 12.16 14.41
C SER A 32 -11.21 12.13 12.90
N TYR A 33 -12.28 12.44 12.16
CA TYR A 33 -12.26 12.56 10.70
C TYR A 33 -11.15 13.51 10.20
N ILE A 34 -11.04 14.69 10.81
CA ILE A 34 -10.03 15.70 10.41
C ILE A 34 -8.62 15.13 10.59
N THR A 35 -8.37 14.44 11.71
CA THR A 35 -7.08 13.81 11.98
C THR A 35 -6.76 12.75 10.94
N ARG A 36 -7.68 11.81 10.67
CA ARG A 36 -7.47 10.77 9.65
C ARG A 36 -7.21 11.36 8.29
N ARG A 37 -8.01 12.34 7.86
CA ARG A 37 -7.86 12.99 6.55
C ARG A 37 -6.48 13.60 6.37
N HIS A 38 -6.02 14.38 7.35
CA HIS A 38 -4.70 15.00 7.26
C HIS A 38 -3.58 13.99 7.38
N ALA A 39 -3.75 12.94 8.20
CA ALA A 39 -2.77 11.88 8.35
C ALA A 39 -2.59 11.05 7.08
N ILE A 40 -3.67 10.69 6.36
CA ILE A 40 -3.56 9.92 5.11
C ILE A 40 -2.90 10.76 4.03
N LYS A 41 -3.28 12.03 3.90
CA LYS A 41 -2.65 12.95 2.96
C LYS A 41 -1.14 13.11 3.23
N LEU A 42 -0.77 13.34 4.49
CA LEU A 42 0.63 13.47 4.90
C LEU A 42 1.40 12.17 4.68
N LEU A 43 0.78 11.01 4.90
CA LEU A 43 1.37 9.72 4.58
C LEU A 43 1.67 9.60 3.08
N GLY A 44 0.72 9.97 2.21
CA GLY A 44 0.93 10.02 0.76
C GLY A 44 2.09 10.93 0.39
N ASP A 45 2.12 12.15 0.92
CA ASP A 45 3.22 13.11 0.67
C ASP A 45 4.59 12.57 1.13
N MET A 46 4.64 11.90 2.29
CA MET A 46 5.87 11.29 2.81
C MET A 46 6.37 10.14 1.93
N LEU A 47 5.48 9.25 1.49
CA LEU A 47 5.85 8.06 0.72
C LEU A 47 6.17 8.39 -0.75
N LEU A 48 5.60 9.47 -1.30
CA LEU A 48 5.85 9.94 -2.65
C LEU A 48 7.10 10.83 -2.77
N ASP A 49 7.64 11.37 -1.67
CA ASP A 49 8.91 12.10 -1.71
C ASP A 49 10.05 11.10 -2.04
N ARG A 50 10.74 11.37 -3.16
CA ARG A 50 11.84 10.53 -3.66
C ARG A 50 12.97 10.33 -2.64
N THR A 51 13.16 11.27 -1.72
CA THR A 51 14.16 11.15 -0.65
C THR A 51 13.80 10.07 0.38
N ASN A 52 12.53 9.67 0.46
CA ASN A 52 12.00 8.65 1.37
C ASN A 52 11.80 7.30 0.68
N SER A 53 12.44 7.02 -0.47
CA SER A 53 12.19 5.80 -1.24
C SER A 53 12.40 4.50 -0.43
N ALA A 54 13.42 4.44 0.42
CA ALA A 54 13.65 3.30 1.31
C ALA A 54 12.53 3.12 2.34
N VAL A 55 12.04 4.23 2.91
CA VAL A 55 10.89 4.25 3.83
C VAL A 55 9.63 3.80 3.10
N MET A 56 9.41 4.28 1.88
CA MET A 56 8.28 3.91 1.05
C MET A 56 8.25 2.40 0.79
N VAL A 57 9.37 1.84 0.30
CA VAL A 57 9.48 0.39 0.02
C VAL A 57 9.21 -0.43 1.27
N ARG A 58 9.77 -0.03 2.43
CA ARG A 58 9.53 -0.70 3.70
C ARG A 58 8.06 -0.62 4.13
N TYR A 59 7.42 0.54 3.98
CA TYR A 59 6.02 0.73 4.35
C TYR A 59 5.08 -0.12 3.50
N VAL A 60 5.27 -0.12 2.18
CA VAL A 60 4.41 -0.87 1.23
C VAL A 60 4.67 -2.37 1.19
N SER A 61 5.66 -2.85 1.95
CA SER A 61 5.97 -4.26 2.12
C SER A 61 5.33 -4.85 3.39
N SER A 62 4.63 -4.05 4.19
CA SER A 62 3.99 -4.50 5.44
C SER A 62 2.51 -4.82 5.23
N VAL A 63 2.12 -6.05 5.61
CA VAL A 63 0.73 -6.51 5.58
C VAL A 63 -0.13 -5.71 6.54
N ASP A 64 0.40 -5.32 7.70
CA ASP A 64 -0.37 -4.55 8.69
C ASP A 64 -0.67 -3.14 8.18
N ASN A 65 0.30 -2.50 7.53
CA ASN A 65 0.07 -1.22 6.86
C ASN A 65 -0.98 -1.35 5.75
N MET A 66 -0.92 -2.42 4.94
CA MET A 66 -1.94 -2.68 3.92
C MET A 66 -3.33 -2.84 4.54
N ARG A 67 -3.47 -3.60 5.64
CA ARG A 67 -4.76 -3.82 6.32
C ARG A 67 -5.40 -2.51 6.78
N ILE A 68 -4.61 -1.59 7.34
CA ILE A 68 -5.09 -0.27 7.77
C ILE A 68 -5.68 0.48 6.56
N LEU A 69 -4.95 0.53 5.44
CA LEU A 69 -5.43 1.20 4.22
C LEU A 69 -6.65 0.51 3.61
N MET A 70 -6.70 -0.83 3.61
CA MET A 70 -7.87 -1.57 3.13
C MET A 70 -9.12 -1.27 3.96
N ASN A 71 -8.97 -1.04 5.27
CA ASN A 71 -10.08 -0.59 6.11
C ASN A 71 -10.49 0.86 5.78
N LEU A 72 -9.53 1.76 5.56
CA LEU A 72 -9.79 3.15 5.20
C LEU A 72 -10.44 3.31 3.81
N LEU A 73 -10.17 2.40 2.86
CA LEU A 73 -10.88 2.34 1.57
C LEU A 73 -12.38 2.06 1.72
N ARG A 74 -12.83 1.56 2.87
CA ARG A 74 -14.23 1.31 3.19
C ARG A 74 -14.91 2.47 3.92
N ASP A 75 -14.19 3.58 4.18
CA ASP A 75 -14.75 4.76 4.84
C ASP A 75 -15.88 5.36 3.97
N SER A 76 -16.92 5.88 4.62
CA SER A 76 -18.07 6.48 3.93
C SER A 76 -17.69 7.80 3.24
N ASN A 77 -16.64 8.47 3.71
CA ASN A 77 -16.19 9.74 3.18
C ASN A 77 -15.37 9.55 1.89
N LYS A 78 -15.84 10.17 0.79
CA LYS A 78 -15.17 10.12 -0.53
C LYS A 78 -13.73 10.64 -0.49
N THR A 79 -13.44 11.66 0.33
CA THR A 79 -12.09 12.25 0.42
C THR A 79 -11.12 11.30 1.11
N ILE A 80 -11.55 10.61 2.17
CA ILE A 80 -10.73 9.59 2.85
C ILE A 80 -10.39 8.48 1.86
N LYS A 81 -11.38 7.99 1.11
CA LYS A 81 -11.17 6.95 0.10
C LYS A 81 -10.20 7.38 -0.99
N LEU A 82 -10.31 8.61 -1.48
CA LEU A 82 -9.41 9.16 -2.51
C LEU A 82 -7.97 9.24 -2.01
N GLU A 83 -7.74 9.89 -0.88
CA GLU A 83 -6.37 10.01 -0.33
C GLU A 83 -5.80 8.62 0.01
N THR A 84 -6.65 7.69 0.48
CA THR A 84 -6.24 6.30 0.75
C THR A 84 -5.87 5.56 -0.53
N PHE A 85 -6.59 5.78 -1.63
CA PHE A 85 -6.28 5.19 -2.93
C PHE A 85 -4.88 5.62 -3.41
N HIS A 86 -4.51 6.89 -3.25
CA HIS A 86 -3.17 7.37 -3.63
C HIS A 86 -2.03 6.70 -2.86
N VAL A 87 -2.28 6.24 -1.63
CA VAL A 87 -1.31 5.43 -0.87
C VAL A 87 -1.39 3.96 -1.26
N PHE A 88 -2.61 3.40 -1.36
CA PHE A 88 -2.84 2.00 -1.68
C PHE A 88 -2.25 1.61 -3.05
N LYS A 89 -2.32 2.49 -4.06
CA LYS A 89 -1.72 2.23 -5.37
C LYS A 89 -0.23 1.92 -5.30
N LEU A 90 0.50 2.42 -4.29
CA LEU A 90 1.93 2.14 -4.11
C LEU A 90 2.19 0.68 -3.71
N PHE A 91 1.28 0.04 -2.97
CA PHE A 91 1.38 -1.39 -2.66
C PHE A 91 1.23 -2.23 -3.93
N VAL A 92 0.27 -1.87 -4.77
CA VAL A 92 -0.02 -2.58 -6.02
C VAL A 92 1.05 -2.28 -7.08
N ALA A 93 1.62 -1.08 -7.12
CA ALA A 93 2.69 -0.72 -8.05
C ALA A 93 4.08 -1.23 -7.64
N ASN A 94 4.26 -1.72 -6.41
CA ASN A 94 5.55 -2.23 -5.95
C ASN A 94 6.00 -3.43 -6.80
N GLN A 95 7.11 -3.30 -7.52
CA GLN A 95 7.63 -4.39 -8.34
C GLN A 95 8.18 -5.56 -7.51
N ASN A 96 8.55 -5.30 -6.25
CA ASN A 96 9.08 -6.28 -5.30
C ASN A 96 8.07 -6.56 -4.18
N LYS A 97 6.79 -6.79 -4.53
CA LYS A 97 5.74 -7.15 -3.58
C LYS A 97 6.11 -8.43 -2.81
N PRO A 98 6.07 -8.42 -1.47
CA PRO A 98 6.17 -9.66 -0.69
C PRO A 98 5.05 -10.66 -1.01
N PRO A 99 5.30 -11.98 -0.91
CA PRO A 99 4.28 -13.00 -1.14
C PRO A 99 3.00 -12.81 -0.31
N GLU A 100 3.13 -12.30 0.91
CA GLU A 100 2.00 -12.04 1.80
C GLU A 100 1.13 -10.88 1.30
N ILE A 101 1.75 -9.85 0.71
CA ILE A 101 1.04 -8.74 0.05
C ILE A 101 0.29 -9.25 -1.18
N ILE A 102 0.94 -10.07 -2.01
CA ILE A 102 0.30 -10.72 -3.17
C ILE A 102 -0.89 -11.56 -2.69
N SER A 103 -0.71 -12.37 -1.66
CA SER A 103 -1.79 -13.19 -1.09
C SER A 103 -3.00 -12.36 -0.68
N VAL A 104 -2.80 -11.23 0.01
CA VAL A 104 -3.91 -10.36 0.41
C VAL A 104 -4.65 -9.79 -0.81
N LEU A 105 -3.92 -9.34 -1.85
CA LEU A 105 -4.50 -8.81 -3.08
C LEU A 105 -5.29 -9.88 -3.85
N VAL A 106 -4.72 -11.09 -4.00
CA VAL A 106 -5.36 -12.22 -4.69
C VAL A 106 -6.61 -12.68 -3.94
N THR A 107 -6.53 -12.88 -2.61
CA THR A 107 -7.67 -13.29 -1.79
C THR A 107 -8.83 -12.28 -1.84
N ASN A 108 -8.54 -10.99 -2.02
CA ASN A 108 -9.55 -9.93 -2.08
C ASN A 108 -9.86 -9.45 -3.51
N ARG A 109 -9.33 -10.10 -4.55
CA ARG A 109 -9.37 -9.64 -5.95
C ARG A 109 -10.76 -9.20 -6.39
N SER A 110 -11.75 -10.07 -6.29
CA SER A 110 -13.11 -9.76 -6.78
C SER A 110 -13.73 -8.54 -6.09
N LYS A 111 -13.47 -8.36 -4.79
CA LYS A 111 -13.98 -7.22 -4.02
C LYS A 111 -13.25 -5.93 -4.39
N LEU A 112 -11.93 -5.99 -4.57
CA LEU A 112 -11.10 -4.87 -4.98
C LEU A 112 -11.47 -4.39 -6.39
N LEU A 113 -11.58 -5.31 -7.36
CA LEU A 113 -11.95 -4.97 -8.73
C LEU A 113 -13.35 -4.34 -8.81
N ARG A 114 -14.33 -4.89 -8.07
CA ARG A 114 -15.66 -4.29 -7.99
C ARG A 114 -15.61 -2.88 -7.39
N PHE A 115 -14.91 -2.72 -6.27
CA PHE A 115 -14.73 -1.40 -5.65
C PHE A 115 -14.11 -0.41 -6.61
N LEU A 116 -13.00 -0.76 -7.27
CA LEU A 116 -12.29 0.12 -8.20
C LEU A 116 -13.12 0.48 -9.44
N GLY A 117 -13.93 -0.45 -9.95
CA GLY A 117 -14.84 -0.18 -11.07
C GLY A 117 -15.98 0.79 -10.72
N GLU A 118 -16.42 0.80 -9.47
CA GLU A 118 -17.42 1.73 -8.94
C GLU A 118 -16.82 3.03 -8.39
N PHE A 119 -15.49 3.06 -8.21
CA PHE A 119 -14.78 4.19 -7.60
C PHE A 119 -14.56 5.29 -8.62
N ASN A 120 -15.54 6.21 -8.66
CA ASN A 120 -15.53 7.37 -9.52
C ASN A 120 -15.38 8.65 -8.70
N ILE A 121 -14.58 9.57 -9.22
CA ILE A 121 -14.36 10.88 -8.63
C ILE A 121 -14.86 11.90 -9.66
N GLU A 122 -15.66 12.85 -9.19
CA GLU A 122 -16.16 13.91 -10.06
C GLU A 122 -15.03 14.90 -10.36
N LYS A 123 -14.94 15.28 -11.64
CA LYS A 123 -13.93 16.09 -12.36
C LYS A 123 -12.88 15.27 -13.12
N GLU A 124 -12.50 15.86 -14.25
CA GLU A 124 -11.49 15.47 -15.25
C GLU A 124 -10.10 15.26 -14.62
N ASP A 125 -9.94 14.20 -13.83
CA ASP A 125 -8.64 13.75 -13.33
C ASP A 125 -8.19 12.53 -14.14
N ASP A 126 -7.72 12.81 -15.36
CA ASP A 126 -7.20 11.81 -16.29
C ASP A 126 -6.07 10.98 -15.64
N GLN A 127 -5.30 11.59 -14.73
CA GLN A 127 -4.24 10.91 -14.00
C GLN A 127 -4.81 9.90 -13.01
N PHE A 128 -5.84 10.28 -12.25
CA PHE A 128 -6.52 9.34 -11.35
C PHE A 128 -7.14 8.17 -12.12
N GLU A 129 -7.81 8.42 -13.24
CA GLU A 129 -8.40 7.37 -14.06
C GLU A 129 -7.34 6.45 -14.67
N ALA A 130 -6.22 7.01 -15.15
CA ALA A 130 -5.08 6.22 -15.63
C ALA A 130 -4.46 5.35 -14.52
N ASP A 131 -4.22 5.93 -13.34
CA ASP A 131 -3.73 5.18 -12.17
C ASP A 131 -4.70 4.05 -11.80
N LYS A 132 -6.01 4.34 -11.79
CA LYS A 132 -7.06 3.37 -11.44
C LYS A 132 -7.08 2.20 -12.42
N LEU A 133 -7.01 2.47 -13.72
CA LEU A 133 -6.95 1.43 -14.75
C LEU A 133 -5.71 0.56 -14.61
N GLN A 134 -4.55 1.18 -14.38
CA GLN A 134 -3.30 0.44 -14.16
C GLN A 134 -3.41 -0.48 -12.93
N ILE A 135 -3.98 0.00 -11.82
CA ILE A 135 -4.17 -0.79 -10.60
C ILE A 135 -5.16 -1.94 -10.83
N ILE A 136 -6.23 -1.71 -11.59
CA ILE A 136 -7.20 -2.76 -11.97
C ILE A 136 -6.50 -3.87 -12.77
N GLU A 137 -5.71 -3.50 -13.77
CA GLU A 137 -4.99 -4.45 -14.63
C GLU A 137 -3.97 -5.28 -13.84
N GLU A 138 -3.16 -4.63 -13.00
CA GLU A 138 -2.21 -5.33 -12.12
C GLU A 138 -2.93 -6.32 -11.19
N ILE A 139 -4.01 -5.89 -10.50
CA ILE A 139 -4.75 -6.78 -9.58
C ILE A 139 -5.39 -7.96 -10.32
N ALA A 140 -5.89 -7.73 -11.54
CA ALA A 140 -6.53 -8.77 -12.35
C ALA A 140 -5.54 -9.85 -12.79
N THR A 141 -4.30 -9.46 -13.10
CA THR A 141 -3.24 -10.34 -13.63
C THR A 141 -2.31 -10.94 -12.57
N LEU A 142 -2.39 -10.47 -11.32
CA LEU A 142 -1.62 -11.06 -10.21
C LEU A 142 -1.88 -12.57 -10.11
N GLU A 143 -0.85 -13.35 -9.85
CA GLU A 143 -0.96 -14.77 -9.54
C GLU A 143 -0.15 -15.07 -8.29
N LEU A 144 -0.63 -16.03 -7.49
CA LEU A 144 0.21 -16.62 -6.46
C LEU A 144 1.27 -17.44 -7.20
N LYS A 145 2.53 -16.98 -7.19
CA LYS A 145 3.61 -17.86 -7.61
C LYS A 145 3.69 -18.96 -6.56
N ASP A 146 3.33 -20.18 -6.95
CA ASP A 146 3.58 -21.35 -6.13
C ASP A 146 5.07 -21.38 -5.77
N ARG A 147 5.36 -21.63 -4.49
CA ARG A 147 6.74 -21.85 -4.04
C ARG A 147 7.32 -22.96 -4.94
N PRO A 148 8.54 -22.85 -5.45
CA PRO A 148 9.14 -24.01 -6.11
C PRO A 148 9.14 -25.16 -5.11
N ASP A 149 8.38 -26.20 -5.41
CA ASP A 149 8.33 -27.44 -4.65
C ASP A 149 9.77 -27.93 -4.43
N GLN A 150 10.22 -27.94 -3.18
CA GLN A 150 11.40 -28.71 -2.80
C GLN A 150 11.02 -30.20 -2.71
N ASP A 151 10.53 -30.77 -3.80
CA ASP A 151 10.27 -32.20 -3.93
C ASP A 151 10.98 -32.74 -5.17
N SER A 152 12.31 -32.86 -5.08
CA SER A 152 13.10 -33.78 -5.92
C SER A 152 14.53 -33.92 -5.39
N ASN A 153 14.66 -34.38 -4.14
CA ASN A 153 15.84 -35.17 -3.76
C ASN A 153 15.39 -36.59 -3.42
N ASN A 154 14.83 -37.25 -4.45
CA ASN A 154 14.81 -38.69 -4.53
C ASN A 154 15.91 -39.07 -5.54
N PHE A 155 17.13 -39.27 -5.04
CA PHE A 155 18.17 -40.00 -5.76
C PHE A 155 18.84 -40.97 -4.79
N ASP A 156 18.37 -42.21 -4.90
CA ASP A 156 19.12 -43.45 -4.87
C ASP A 156 20.00 -43.78 -3.64
N SER A 157 19.47 -44.68 -2.82
CA SER A 157 20.23 -45.88 -2.45
C SER A 157 19.45 -47.08 -3.00
N PRO A 158 20.04 -47.93 -3.84
CA PRO A 158 20.65 -49.13 -3.26
C PRO A 158 21.85 -49.70 -4.05
N SER A 159 22.88 -50.15 -3.32
CA SER A 159 23.50 -51.50 -3.38
C SER A 159 24.62 -51.58 -2.35
#